data_AF-A0A1Y0IQW6-F1
#
_entry.id   AF-A0A1Y0IQW6-F1
#
_cell.length_a   1.000
_cell.length_b   1.000
_cell.length_c   1.000
_cell.angle_alpha   90.00
_cell.angle_beta   90.00
_cell.angle_gamma   90.00
#
_symmetry.space_group_name_H-M   'P 1'
#
loop_
_entity.id
_entity.type
_entity.pdbx_description
1 polymer ?
#
loop_
_entity_poly.entity_id
_entity_poly.type
_entity_poly.pdbx_seq_one_letter_code
_entity_poly.pdbx_strand_id
1 'polypeptide(L)'
;MKGVYFKERTVSGRYIHVGEIEALLDHFPPNYDSEVGFSEDDNSFTEGRKMMRLHLVRERNHKLIALAKENYKRIHGKLICEICRFDFEENYGIVGRDYIEGHHIVPMSELSEDHQTKVEDIALVCANCHRMLHRKRPWLTMSQLKRLLKKPNIELQ
;
A
#
# COMPACT_ATOMS: atom_id res chain seq x y z
N MET A 1 -18.54 1.47 -7.47
CA MET A 1 -18.30 0.59 -6.31
C MET A 1 -19.60 -0.12 -5.98
N LYS A 2 -19.62 -1.45 -5.97
CA LYS A 2 -20.74 -2.22 -5.42
C LYS A 2 -20.68 -2.08 -3.89
N GLY A 3 -21.78 -1.67 -3.26
CA GLY A 3 -21.83 -1.50 -1.80
C GLY A 3 -21.78 -2.83 -1.04
N VAL A 4 -21.63 -2.76 0.28
CA VAL A 4 -21.62 -3.93 1.17
C VAL A 4 -22.98 -4.03 1.86
N TYR A 5 -23.58 -5.22 1.90
CA TYR A 5 -24.86 -5.43 2.57
C TYR A 5 -24.67 -5.67 4.07
N PHE A 6 -25.37 -4.90 4.90
CA PHE A 6 -25.48 -5.06 6.35
C PHE A 6 -26.95 -5.06 6.75
N LYS A 7 -27.45 -6.13 7.39
CA LYS A 7 -28.85 -6.25 7.86
C LYS A 7 -29.86 -5.70 6.83
N GLU A 8 -29.77 -6.19 5.59
CA GLU A 8 -30.63 -5.82 4.44
C GLU A 8 -30.46 -4.39 3.88
N ARG A 9 -29.48 -3.62 4.35
CA ARG A 9 -29.15 -2.28 3.82
C ARG A 9 -27.80 -2.27 3.12
N THR A 10 -27.70 -1.56 1.99
CA THR A 10 -26.44 -1.41 1.25
C THR A 10 -25.69 -0.19 1.80
N VAL A 11 -24.47 -0.39 2.31
CA VAL A 11 -23.59 0.71 2.71
C VAL A 11 -22.63 1.05 1.57
N SER A 12 -22.64 2.30 1.11
CA SER A 12 -21.76 2.79 0.05
C SER A 12 -20.66 3.70 0.62
N GLY A 13 -19.40 3.46 0.26
CA GLY A 13 -18.26 4.24 0.78
C GLY A 13 -18.16 5.69 0.31
N ARG A 14 -19.18 6.26 -0.34
CA ARG A 14 -19.18 7.67 -0.76
C ARG A 14 -19.74 8.61 0.30
N TYR A 15 -20.76 8.17 1.05
CA TYR A 15 -21.40 8.90 2.14
C TYR A 15 -21.96 7.88 3.13
N ILE A 16 -21.85 8.15 4.44
CA ILE A 16 -22.50 7.35 5.48
C ILE A 16 -23.74 8.11 5.96
N HIS A 17 -24.92 7.61 5.67
CA HIS A 17 -26.19 8.10 6.19
C HIS A 17 -26.40 7.67 7.63
N VAL A 18 -27.19 8.42 8.40
CA VAL A 18 -27.48 8.12 9.82
C VAL A 18 -28.02 6.69 10.00
N GLY A 19 -28.91 6.24 9.11
CA GLY A 19 -29.44 4.86 9.13
C GLY A 19 -28.43 3.76 8.76
N GLU A 20 -27.28 4.12 8.17
CA GLU A 20 -26.14 3.21 7.97
C GLU A 20 -25.26 3.17 9.23
N ILE A 21 -25.12 4.28 9.97
CA ILE A 21 -24.43 4.31 11.27
C ILE A 21 -25.14 3.40 12.27
N GLU A 22 -26.48 3.47 12.35
CA GLU A 22 -27.28 2.62 13.23
C GLU A 22 -27.09 1.13 12.93
N ALA A 23 -27.11 0.74 11.65
CA ALA A 23 -26.90 -0.65 11.24
C ALA A 23 -25.48 -1.14 11.57
N LEU A 24 -24.47 -0.27 11.48
CA LEU A 24 -23.10 -0.59 11.84
C LEU A 24 -22.93 -0.73 13.36
N LEU A 25 -23.51 0.16 14.16
CA LEU A 25 -23.48 0.09 15.63
C LEU A 25 -24.24 -1.13 16.16
N ASP A 26 -25.31 -1.54 15.51
CA ASP A 26 -26.09 -2.73 15.89
C ASP A 26 -25.40 -4.06 15.49
N HIS A 27 -24.46 -4.04 14.55
CA HIS A 27 -23.64 -5.22 14.20
C HIS A 27 -22.29 -5.24 14.92
N PHE A 28 -21.75 -4.06 15.23
CA PHE A 28 -20.52 -3.84 15.99
C PHE A 28 -20.82 -2.90 17.16
N PRO A 29 -21.48 -3.38 18.23
CA PRO A 29 -21.76 -2.56 19.38
C PRO A 29 -20.45 -1.98 19.93
N PRO A 30 -20.42 -0.68 20.28
CA PRO A 30 -19.24 -0.08 20.86
C PRO A 30 -18.88 -0.82 22.14
N ASN A 31 -17.72 -1.47 22.13
CA ASN A 31 -17.23 -2.17 23.31
C ASN A 31 -16.64 -1.14 24.28
N TYR A 32 -17.39 -0.79 25.33
CA TYR A 32 -16.93 0.11 26.39
C TYR A 32 -16.01 -0.60 27.41
N ASP A 33 -15.96 -1.94 27.39
CA ASP A 33 -15.03 -2.71 28.22
C ASP A 33 -13.71 -2.91 27.47
N SER A 34 -12.73 -2.08 27.85
CA SER A 34 -11.32 -2.20 27.47
C SER A 34 -10.51 -3.03 28.46
N GLU A 35 -11.14 -3.79 29.36
CA GLU A 35 -10.40 -4.71 30.23
C GLU A 35 -10.17 -6.03 29.51
N VAL A 36 -9.05 -6.07 28.81
CA VAL A 36 -8.40 -7.31 28.42
C VAL A 36 -7.97 -7.97 29.73
N GLY A 37 -8.71 -8.99 30.19
CA GLY A 37 -8.31 -9.77 31.35
C GLY A 37 -6.97 -10.43 31.09
N PHE A 38 -5.92 -9.97 31.77
CA PHE A 38 -4.61 -10.61 31.74
C PHE A 38 -4.71 -11.89 32.58
N SER A 39 -4.83 -13.05 31.94
CA SER A 39 -4.42 -14.31 32.58
C SER A 39 -2.93 -14.53 32.28
N GLU A 40 -2.16 -14.81 33.32
CA GLU A 40 -0.70 -15.03 33.31
C GLU A 40 -0.30 -16.35 32.60
N ASP A 41 -0.60 -16.49 31.30
CA ASP A 41 -0.07 -17.56 30.46
C ASP A 41 0.72 -16.94 29.27
N ASP A 42 2.04 -16.84 29.45
CA ASP A 42 2.93 -15.80 28.93
C ASP A 42 3.39 -15.90 27.45
N ASN A 43 2.69 -16.61 26.57
CA ASN A 43 3.02 -16.60 25.12
C ASN A 43 1.82 -16.75 24.18
N SER A 44 0.61 -16.62 24.68
CA SER A 44 -0.59 -16.67 23.85
C SER A 44 -1.20 -15.27 23.66
N PHE A 45 -1.35 -14.86 22.40
CA PHE A 45 -2.01 -13.60 22.05
C PHE A 45 -3.25 -13.93 21.22
N THR A 46 -4.42 -13.50 21.70
CA THR A 46 -5.66 -13.61 20.91
C THR A 46 -5.61 -12.65 19.73
N GLU A 47 -5.41 -13.20 18.53
CA GLU A 47 -5.52 -12.49 17.25
C GLU A 47 -6.84 -12.87 16.52
N GLY A 48 -7.24 -12.10 15.50
CA GLY A 48 -8.37 -12.46 14.62
C GLY A 48 -9.75 -11.92 15.00
N ARG A 49 -9.89 -11.17 16.11
CA ARG A 49 -11.13 -10.44 16.41
C ARG A 49 -11.44 -9.44 15.30
N LYS A 50 -12.65 -9.51 14.74
CA LYS A 50 -13.11 -8.55 13.72
C LYS A 50 -13.33 -7.18 14.35
N MET A 51 -12.65 -6.18 13.82
CA MET A 51 -12.71 -4.79 14.28
C MET A 51 -13.07 -3.88 13.11
N MET A 52 -14.02 -2.98 13.31
CA MET A 52 -14.34 -1.94 12.32
C MET A 52 -13.32 -0.81 12.38
N ARG A 53 -12.90 -0.33 11.21
CA ARG A 53 -11.98 0.80 11.04
C ARG A 53 -12.50 1.74 9.96
N LEU A 54 -12.88 2.96 10.34
CA LEU A 54 -13.18 4.02 9.38
C LEU A 54 -11.88 4.45 8.69
N HIS A 55 -11.86 4.47 7.36
CA HIS A 55 -10.69 4.89 6.58
C HIS A 55 -11.10 5.97 5.57
N LEU A 56 -10.54 7.17 5.73
CA LEU A 56 -10.54 8.20 4.69
C LEU A 56 -9.33 7.96 3.78
N VAL A 57 -9.55 7.77 2.49
CA VAL A 57 -8.49 7.45 1.51
C VAL A 57 -8.46 8.51 0.42
N ARG A 58 -7.27 9.04 0.12
CA ARG A 58 -7.05 9.89 -1.05
C ARG A 58 -7.16 9.08 -2.33
N GLU A 59 -7.87 9.61 -3.32
CA GLU A 59 -8.02 8.97 -4.62
C GLU A 59 -6.65 8.78 -5.29
N ARG A 60 -6.47 7.63 -5.94
CA ARG A 60 -5.29 7.33 -6.75
C ARG A 60 -5.73 6.86 -8.12
N ASN A 61 -5.19 7.47 -9.16
CA ASN A 61 -5.46 7.04 -10.53
C ASN A 61 -4.58 5.84 -10.89
N HIS A 62 -5.16 4.63 -10.89
CA HIS A 62 -4.44 3.40 -11.23
C HIS A 62 -3.85 3.40 -12.65
N LYS A 63 -4.41 4.19 -13.58
CA LYS A 63 -3.88 4.34 -14.95
C LYS A 63 -2.49 4.95 -14.95
N LEU A 64 -2.16 5.79 -13.96
CA LEU A 64 -0.86 6.42 -13.83
C LEU A 64 0.26 5.37 -13.68
N ILE A 65 0.05 4.39 -12.78
CA ILE A 65 1.05 3.34 -12.54
C ILE A 65 1.16 2.40 -13.74
N ALA A 66 0.03 2.09 -14.40
CA ALA A 66 0.04 1.29 -15.61
C ALA A 66 0.86 1.96 -16.73
N LEU A 67 0.64 3.27 -16.96
CA LEU A 67 1.38 4.04 -17.94
C LEU A 67 2.87 4.17 -17.57
N ALA A 68 3.20 4.33 -16.29
CA ALA A 68 4.58 4.34 -15.81
C ALA A 68 5.29 3.02 -16.13
N LYS A 69 4.64 1.87 -15.87
CA LYS A 69 5.17 0.54 -16.21
C LYS A 69 5.38 0.36 -17.72
N GLU A 70 4.40 0.77 -18.52
CA GLU A 70 4.48 0.67 -19.98
C GLU A 70 5.65 1.49 -20.53
N ASN A 71 5.75 2.77 -20.12
CA ASN A 71 6.84 3.65 -20.53
C ASN A 71 8.21 3.10 -20.10
N TYR A 72 8.32 2.61 -18.86
CA TYR A 72 9.55 2.02 -18.35
C TYR A 72 9.95 0.79 -19.17
N LYS A 73 9.02 -0.14 -19.40
CA LYS A 73 9.27 -1.34 -20.20
C LYS A 73 9.65 -0.99 -21.64
N ARG A 74 9.02 0.01 -22.25
CA ARG A 74 9.37 0.46 -23.61
C ARG A 74 10.81 0.95 -23.71
N ILE A 75 11.34 1.58 -22.65
CA ILE A 75 12.71 2.12 -22.63
C ILE A 75 13.73 1.05 -22.22
N HIS A 76 13.41 0.20 -21.25
CA HIS A 76 14.35 -0.73 -20.61
C HIS A 76 14.16 -2.21 -21.00
N GLY A 77 13.13 -2.54 -21.76
CA GLY A 77 12.77 -3.91 -22.16
C GLY A 77 12.07 -4.74 -21.07
N LYS A 78 12.37 -4.48 -19.79
CA LYS A 78 11.82 -5.22 -18.63
C LYS A 78 11.51 -4.32 -17.43
N LEU A 79 10.72 -4.84 -16.48
CA LEU A 79 10.39 -4.14 -15.24
C LEU A 79 11.35 -4.58 -14.13
N ILE A 80 12.16 -3.64 -13.66
CA ILE A 80 13.18 -3.87 -12.64
C ILE A 80 13.24 -2.70 -11.68
N CYS A 81 13.54 -3.02 -10.42
CA CYS A 81 13.62 -2.01 -9.37
C CYS A 81 14.65 -0.93 -9.72
N GLU A 82 14.24 0.34 -9.69
CA GLU A 82 15.15 1.47 -9.96
C GLU A 82 16.18 1.72 -8.85
N ILE A 83 16.05 1.03 -7.71
CA ILE A 83 16.93 1.13 -6.55
C ILE A 83 17.91 -0.04 -6.49
N CYS A 84 17.42 -1.27 -6.45
CA CYS A 84 18.25 -2.48 -6.25
C CYS A 84 18.28 -3.43 -7.45
N ARG A 85 17.70 -3.03 -8.60
CA ARG A 85 17.65 -3.81 -9.85
C ARG A 85 16.94 -5.16 -9.78
N PHE A 86 16.28 -5.47 -8.66
CA PHE A 86 15.48 -6.67 -8.50
C PHE A 86 14.42 -6.81 -9.60
N ASP A 87 14.39 -7.99 -10.21
CA ASP A 87 13.47 -8.39 -11.27
C ASP A 87 12.57 -9.52 -10.74
N PHE A 88 11.26 -9.30 -10.72
CA PHE A 88 10.34 -10.31 -10.19
C PHE A 88 10.16 -11.49 -11.13
N GLU A 89 10.17 -11.30 -12.44
CA GLU A 89 10.03 -12.40 -13.39
C GLU A 89 11.29 -13.27 -13.39
N GLU A 90 12.47 -12.65 -13.26
CA GLU A 90 13.74 -13.37 -13.16
C GLU A 90 13.82 -14.24 -11.88
N ASN A 91 13.31 -13.74 -10.75
CA ASN A 91 13.43 -14.43 -9.45
C ASN A 91 12.25 -15.35 -9.12
N TYR A 92 11.05 -15.07 -9.63
CA TYR A 92 9.81 -15.81 -9.30
C TYR A 92 9.12 -16.41 -10.54
N GLY A 93 9.71 -16.30 -11.71
CA GLY A 93 9.14 -16.80 -12.96
C GLY A 93 7.85 -16.09 -13.35
N ILE A 94 6.94 -16.84 -13.97
CA ILE A 94 5.69 -16.30 -14.54
C ILE A 94 4.82 -15.53 -13.53
N VAL A 95 4.86 -15.91 -12.24
CA VAL A 95 4.09 -15.24 -11.18
C VAL A 95 4.60 -13.81 -10.94
N GLY A 96 5.87 -13.55 -11.22
CA GLY A 96 6.49 -12.23 -11.12
C GLY A 96 6.38 -11.36 -12.38
N ARG A 97 5.83 -11.90 -13.47
CA ARG A 97 5.67 -11.15 -14.72
C ARG A 97 4.86 -9.88 -14.50
N ASP A 98 5.36 -8.77 -15.03
CA ASP A 98 4.75 -7.44 -14.94
C ASP A 98 4.51 -6.88 -13.52
N TYR A 99 5.11 -7.55 -12.52
CA TYR A 99 4.99 -7.15 -11.14
C TYR A 99 6.14 -6.22 -10.72
N ILE A 100 5.75 -5.02 -10.28
CA ILE A 100 6.58 -4.01 -9.63
C ILE A 100 5.65 -2.97 -9.00
N GLU A 101 6.08 -2.27 -7.95
CA GLU A 101 5.29 -1.28 -7.24
C GLU A 101 5.64 0.14 -7.70
N GLY A 102 4.63 0.99 -7.85
CA GLY A 102 4.83 2.42 -8.11
C GLY A 102 4.93 3.21 -6.81
N HIS A 103 6.01 3.96 -6.66
CA HIS A 103 6.30 4.84 -5.54
C HIS A 103 6.22 6.30 -5.99
N HIS A 104 5.43 7.12 -5.31
CA HIS A 104 5.41 8.56 -5.57
C HIS A 104 6.66 9.19 -4.98
N ILE A 105 7.47 9.85 -5.81
CA ILE A 105 8.72 10.50 -5.40
C ILE A 105 8.43 11.62 -4.39
N VAL A 106 7.35 12.37 -4.62
CA VAL A 106 6.78 13.31 -3.65
C VAL A 106 5.69 12.59 -2.86
N PRO A 107 5.77 12.54 -1.52
CA PRO A 107 4.77 11.85 -0.71
C PRO A 107 3.36 12.42 -0.95
N MET A 108 2.38 11.55 -1.20
CA MET A 108 0.98 11.97 -1.39
C MET A 108 0.42 12.77 -0.20
N SER A 109 0.98 12.62 1.00
CA SER A 109 0.60 13.43 2.17
C SER A 109 0.89 14.92 1.98
N GLU A 110 1.91 15.25 1.19
CA GLU A 110 2.44 16.60 0.98
C GLU A 110 1.88 17.26 -0.29
N LEU A 111 1.14 16.52 -1.12
CA LEU A 111 0.48 17.05 -2.31
C LEU A 111 -0.81 17.80 -1.93
N SER A 112 -1.04 18.93 -2.59
CA SER A 112 -2.34 19.64 -2.55
C SER A 112 -3.41 18.85 -3.31
N GLU A 113 -4.68 19.12 -3.03
CA GLU A 113 -5.81 18.43 -3.69
C GLU A 113 -5.83 18.65 -5.22
N ASP A 114 -5.34 19.80 -5.69
CA ASP A 114 -5.25 20.14 -7.11
C ASP A 114 -3.96 19.68 -7.80
N HIS A 115 -3.09 18.96 -7.07
CA HIS A 115 -1.80 18.55 -7.63
C HIS A 115 -1.97 17.48 -8.70
N GLN A 116 -1.43 17.75 -9.89
CA GLN A 116 -1.39 16.80 -10.99
C GLN A 116 -0.09 16.01 -10.98
N THR A 117 -0.17 14.75 -10.50
CA THR A 117 0.97 13.82 -10.57
C THR A 117 1.22 13.39 -12.01
N LYS A 118 2.46 13.54 -12.48
CA LYS A 118 2.91 13.07 -13.79
C LYS A 118 3.48 11.66 -13.69
N VAL A 119 3.63 11.01 -14.83
CA VAL A 119 4.26 9.69 -14.91
C VAL A 119 5.71 9.75 -14.40
N GLU A 120 6.41 10.84 -14.66
CA GLU A 120 7.78 11.08 -14.19
C GLU A 120 7.91 11.15 -12.65
N ASP A 121 6.81 11.43 -11.94
CA ASP A 121 6.78 11.50 -10.48
C ASP A 121 6.64 10.12 -9.82
N ILE A 122 6.58 9.06 -10.63
CA ILE A 122 6.44 7.67 -10.20
C ILE A 122 7.74 6.92 -10.45
N ALA A 123 8.35 6.44 -9.37
CA ALA A 123 9.44 5.49 -9.41
C ALA A 123 8.92 4.04 -9.32
N LEU A 124 9.45 3.13 -10.13
CA LEU A 124 9.17 1.70 -10.08
C LEU A 124 10.19 1.01 -9.17
N VAL A 125 9.70 0.46 -8.06
CA VAL A 125 10.53 -0.16 -7.02
C VAL A 125 9.96 -1.52 -6.61
N CYS A 126 10.81 -2.42 -6.12
CA CYS A 126 10.33 -3.69 -5.55
C CYS A 126 9.66 -3.48 -4.18
N ALA A 127 8.85 -4.45 -3.75
CA ALA A 127 8.14 -4.40 -2.48
C ALA A 127 9.05 -4.11 -1.28
N ASN A 128 10.24 -4.71 -1.24
CA ASN A 128 11.22 -4.47 -0.18
C ASN A 128 11.74 -3.03 -0.18
N CYS A 129 12.15 -2.51 -1.33
CA CYS A 129 12.60 -1.12 -1.46
C CYS A 129 11.47 -0.15 -1.14
N HIS A 130 10.24 -0.43 -1.58
CA HIS A 130 9.10 0.41 -1.27
C HIS A 130 8.83 0.48 0.24
N ARG A 131 8.89 -0.66 0.94
CA ARG A 131 8.81 -0.69 2.41
C ARG A 131 9.96 0.07 3.07
N MET A 132 11.17 0.00 2.53
CA MET A 132 12.32 0.71 3.09
C MET A 132 12.24 2.22 2.91
N LEU A 133 11.73 2.71 1.77
CA LEU A 133 11.45 4.14 1.56
C LEU A 133 10.48 4.68 2.63
N HIS A 134 9.50 3.86 3.02
CA HIS A 134 8.49 4.18 4.03
C HIS A 134 8.79 3.65 5.43
N ARG A 135 10.06 3.32 5.77
CA ARG A 135 10.37 2.69 7.06
C ARG A 135 10.42 3.65 8.24
N LYS A 136 10.79 4.93 8.01
CA LYS A 136 10.90 5.96 9.04
C LYS A 136 10.51 7.34 8.48
N ARG A 137 10.22 8.29 9.38
CA ARG A 137 10.05 9.71 9.03
C ARG A 137 11.26 10.54 9.49
N PRO A 138 11.73 11.53 8.71
CA PRO A 138 11.33 11.82 7.33
C PRO A 138 11.60 10.63 6.40
N TRP A 139 10.76 10.48 5.37
CA TRP A 139 10.85 9.37 4.42
C TRP A 139 12.22 9.36 3.73
N LEU A 140 12.74 8.17 3.43
CA LEU A 140 13.98 8.07 2.69
C LEU A 140 13.75 8.42 1.22
N THR A 141 14.65 9.19 0.64
CA THR A 141 14.70 9.36 -0.81
C THR A 141 15.31 8.13 -1.46
N MET A 142 15.04 7.94 -2.76
CA MET A 142 15.67 6.85 -3.53
C MET A 142 17.19 6.90 -3.44
N SER A 143 17.79 8.09 -3.53
CA SER A 143 19.24 8.29 -3.43
C SER A 143 19.79 7.93 -2.05
N GLN A 144 19.05 8.28 -0.97
CA GLN A 144 19.42 7.87 0.38
C GLN A 144 19.36 6.35 0.52
N LEU A 145 18.29 5.70 0.06
CA LEU A 145 18.15 4.25 0.14
C LEU A 145 19.21 3.52 -0.70
N LYS A 146 19.52 4.02 -1.90
CA LYS A 146 20.60 3.49 -2.75
C LYS A 146 21.94 3.46 -2.01
N ARG A 147 22.27 4.51 -1.25
CA ARG A 147 23.52 4.57 -0.45
C ARG A 147 23.56 3.59 0.73
N LEU A 148 22.40 3.14 1.21
CA LEU A 148 22.32 2.19 2.32
C LEU A 148 22.41 0.73 1.87
N LEU A 149 22.24 0.45 0.57
CA LEU A 149 22.36 -0.91 0.05
C LEU A 149 23.82 -1.38 0.17
N LYS A 150 24.02 -2.48 0.91
CA LYS A 150 25.33 -3.08 1.12
C LYS A 150 25.77 -4.04 0.01
N LYS A 151 24.86 -4.41 -0.90
CA LYS A 151 25.17 -5.29 -2.03
C LYS A 151 25.39 -4.45 -3.29
N PRO A 152 26.55 -4.54 -3.96
CA PRO A 152 26.62 -4.23 -5.38
C PRO A 152 25.71 -5.22 -6.13
N ASN A 153 25.09 -4.78 -7.22
CA ASN A 153 24.34 -5.65 -8.12
C ASN A 153 25.20 -6.88 -8.42
N ILE A 154 24.67 -8.07 -8.22
CA ILE A 154 25.33 -9.31 -8.62
C ILE A 154 25.32 -9.29 -10.16
N GLU A 155 26.46 -8.98 -10.76
CA GLU A 155 26.73 -9.41 -12.14
C GLU A 155 26.81 -10.94 -12.09
N LEU A 156 25.85 -11.60 -12.73
CA LEU A 156 25.91 -13.04 -12.97
C LEU A 156 27.12 -13.29 -13.88
N GLN A 157 28.05 -14.11 -13.39
CA GLN A 157 29.16 -14.67 -14.17
C GLN A 157 28.65 -15.65 -15.23
#